data_AF-A0A954SUW2-F1
#
_entry.id   AF-A0A954SUW2-F1
#
_cell.length_a   1.000
_cell.length_b   1.000
_cell.length_c   1.000
_cell.angle_alpha   90.00
_cell.angle_beta   90.00
_cell.angle_gamma   90.00
#
_symmetry.space_group_name_H-M   'P 1'
#
loop_
_entity.id
_entity.type
_entity.pdbx_description
1 polymer ?
#
loop_
_entity_poly.entity_id
_entity_poly.type
_entity_poly.pdbx_seq_one_letter_code
_entity_poly.pdbx_strand_id
1 'polypeptide(L)'
;MPIFSLRNLSLKMCLASVLLVIGTLAIPYNSVASAEREELAGDLKTIIRTGQDFERNRSWAKAIEIYEQGLEKWTHTDLEYGLRRSKIHFAIERRYDDSSFRQSLGEMSRENAIDVLEEVMGKVRGNYVDNISETSFLAHGTESLY
;
A
#
# COMPACT_ATOMS: atom_id res chain seq x y z
N MET A 1 21.90 9.40 -78.82
CA MET A 1 22.94 10.06 -77.98
C MET A 1 22.23 10.86 -76.89
N PRO A 2 22.57 10.67 -75.60
CA PRO A 2 21.76 11.11 -74.46
C PRO A 2 22.27 12.43 -73.86
N ILE A 3 21.38 13.28 -73.34
CA ILE A 3 21.73 14.23 -72.27
C ILE A 3 20.56 14.24 -71.28
N PHE A 4 20.60 13.32 -70.31
CA PHE A 4 19.65 13.28 -69.19
C PHE A 4 19.98 14.40 -68.20
N SER A 5 18.94 15.14 -67.81
CA SER A 5 18.96 16.30 -66.93
C SER A 5 19.42 15.94 -65.51
N LEU A 6 20.66 16.33 -65.17
CA LEU A 6 21.33 16.10 -63.89
C LEU A 6 20.89 17.04 -62.74
N ARG A 7 19.99 18.00 -62.98
CA ARG A 7 19.60 19.01 -61.96
C ARG A 7 18.53 18.55 -60.96
N ASN A 8 17.76 17.52 -61.28
CA ASN A 8 16.62 17.07 -60.45
C ASN A 8 16.98 15.95 -59.46
N LEU A 9 18.22 15.47 -59.48
CA LEU A 9 18.68 14.34 -58.65
C LEU A 9 19.16 14.80 -57.26
N SER A 10 19.77 15.99 -57.17
CA SER A 10 20.31 16.53 -55.92
C SER A 10 19.22 16.99 -54.94
N LEU A 11 18.10 17.54 -55.44
CA LEU A 11 16.99 18.02 -54.61
C LEU A 11 16.14 16.86 -54.04
N LYS A 12 16.01 15.76 -54.78
CA LYS A 12 15.29 14.55 -54.32
C LYS A 12 16.10 13.77 -53.28
N MET A 13 17.44 13.80 -53.34
CA MET A 13 18.28 13.17 -52.32
C MET A 13 18.25 13.90 -50.95
N CYS A 14 18.13 15.23 -50.92
CA CYS A 14 17.99 15.96 -49.64
C CYS A 14 16.60 15.80 -49.00
N LEU A 15 15.52 15.67 -49.79
CA LEU A 15 14.17 15.44 -49.25
C LEU A 15 14.00 14.02 -48.71
N ALA A 16 14.65 13.03 -49.33
CA ALA A 16 14.66 11.65 -48.84
C ALA A 16 15.47 11.48 -47.55
N SER A 17 16.54 12.25 -47.34
CA SER A 17 17.34 12.18 -46.11
C SER A 17 16.66 12.85 -44.91
N VAL A 18 15.90 13.94 -45.12
CA VAL A 18 15.14 14.60 -44.05
C VAL A 18 13.95 13.74 -43.57
N LEU A 19 13.28 13.02 -44.48
CA LEU A 19 12.21 12.08 -44.12
C LEU A 19 12.72 10.81 -43.40
N LEU A 20 13.96 10.39 -43.69
CA LEU A 20 14.58 9.24 -43.01
C LEU A 20 14.99 9.54 -41.56
N VAL A 21 15.31 10.81 -41.25
CA VAL A 21 15.73 11.23 -39.89
C VAL A 21 14.54 11.50 -38.96
N ILE A 22 13.36 11.85 -39.49
CA ILE A 22 12.15 12.06 -38.68
C ILE A 22 11.49 10.69 -38.33
N GLY A 23 11.64 9.67 -39.17
CA GLY A 23 11.06 8.35 -38.96
C GLY A 23 11.67 7.53 -37.80
N THR A 24 12.88 7.86 -37.34
CA THR A 24 13.57 7.12 -36.27
C THR A 24 13.40 7.72 -34.87
N LEU A 25 12.71 8.86 -34.72
CA LEU A 25 12.45 9.49 -33.42
C LEU A 25 11.02 9.26 -32.89
N ALA A 26 10.17 8.55 -33.63
CA ALA A 26 8.89 8.11 -33.13
C ALA A 26 9.04 6.86 -32.24
N ILE A 27 9.75 7.00 -31.11
CA ILE A 27 9.48 6.10 -29.98
C ILE A 27 8.01 6.36 -29.63
N PRO A 28 7.10 5.38 -29.77
CA PRO A 28 5.72 5.61 -29.43
C PRO A 28 5.67 5.97 -27.95
N TYR A 29 5.30 7.21 -27.63
CA TYR A 29 5.18 7.71 -26.26
C TYR A 29 4.44 6.72 -25.33
N ASN A 30 3.47 5.98 -25.89
CA ASN A 30 2.75 4.92 -25.20
C ASN A 30 3.63 3.76 -24.68
N SER A 31 4.74 3.41 -25.33
CA SER A 31 5.60 2.29 -24.87
C SER A 31 6.40 2.65 -23.62
N VAL A 32 6.79 3.92 -23.48
CA VAL A 32 7.50 4.42 -22.29
C VAL A 32 6.51 4.53 -21.12
N ALA A 33 5.34 5.15 -21.36
CA ALA A 33 4.30 5.28 -20.34
C ALA A 33 3.65 3.93 -19.92
N SER A 34 3.71 2.90 -20.78
CA SER A 34 3.28 1.54 -20.41
C SER A 34 4.35 0.82 -19.59
N ALA A 35 5.63 0.95 -19.97
CA ALA A 35 6.73 0.35 -19.22
C ALA A 35 6.84 0.91 -17.80
N GLU A 36 6.72 2.22 -17.62
CA GLU A 36 6.73 2.88 -16.30
C GLU A 36 5.55 2.42 -15.42
N ARG A 37 4.36 2.27 -16.00
CA ARG A 37 3.19 1.74 -15.27
C ARG A 37 3.35 0.27 -14.87
N GLU A 38 3.99 -0.53 -15.70
CA GLU A 38 4.26 -1.94 -15.42
C GLU A 38 5.33 -2.12 -14.35
N GLU A 39 6.38 -1.30 -14.38
CA GLU A 39 7.40 -1.22 -13.32
C GLU A 39 6.76 -0.80 -11.99
N LEU A 40 5.97 0.27 -11.99
CA LEU A 40 5.25 0.76 -10.81
C LEU A 40 4.30 -0.29 -10.20
N ALA A 41 3.62 -1.06 -11.06
CA ALA A 41 2.77 -2.17 -10.64
C ALA A 41 3.59 -3.35 -10.08
N GLY A 42 4.76 -3.62 -10.66
CA GLY A 42 5.72 -4.60 -10.16
C GLY A 42 6.26 -4.25 -8.77
N ASP A 43 6.60 -2.98 -8.56
CA ASP A 43 7.05 -2.43 -7.27
C ASP A 43 5.97 -2.55 -6.20
N LEU A 44 4.74 -2.13 -6.53
CA LEU A 44 3.58 -2.26 -5.62
C LEU A 44 3.36 -3.72 -5.20
N LYS A 45 3.35 -4.64 -6.17
CA LYS A 45 3.18 -6.08 -5.88
C LYS A 45 4.31 -6.62 -4.99
N THR A 46 5.53 -6.15 -5.20
CA THR A 46 6.70 -6.54 -4.40
C THR A 46 6.59 -6.05 -2.96
N ILE A 47 6.15 -4.81 -2.75
CA ILE A 47 5.92 -4.24 -1.41
C ILE A 47 4.81 -4.99 -0.68
N ILE A 48 3.66 -5.20 -1.34
CA ILE A 48 2.55 -5.96 -0.73
C ILE A 48 3.03 -7.35 -0.30
N ARG A 49 3.72 -8.07 -1.19
CA ARG A 49 4.27 -9.39 -0.87
C ARG A 49 5.24 -9.33 0.31
N THR A 50 6.15 -8.35 0.31
CA THR A 50 7.16 -8.21 1.37
C THR A 50 6.51 -7.92 2.73
N GLY A 51 5.50 -7.05 2.77
CA GLY A 51 4.71 -6.80 3.98
C GLY A 51 4.02 -8.07 4.49
N GLN A 52 3.38 -8.83 3.59
CA GLN A 52 2.76 -10.11 3.92
C GLN A 52 3.78 -11.15 4.41
N ASP A 53 5.01 -11.14 3.89
CA ASP A 53 6.08 -12.02 4.34
C ASP A 53 6.48 -11.69 5.78
N PHE A 54 6.58 -10.40 6.13
CA PHE A 54 6.81 -9.99 7.52
C PHE A 54 5.64 -10.31 8.45
N GLU A 55 4.39 -10.13 8.00
CA GLU A 55 3.19 -10.56 8.74
C GLU A 55 3.25 -12.08 9.05
N ARG A 56 3.53 -12.93 8.04
CA ARG A 56 3.62 -14.39 8.24
C ARG A 56 4.73 -14.79 9.22
N ASN A 57 5.79 -14.00 9.30
CA ASN A 57 6.89 -14.19 10.25
C ASN A 57 6.67 -13.47 11.59
N ARG A 58 5.45 -12.97 11.87
CA ARG A 58 5.10 -12.18 13.06
C ARG A 58 6.01 -10.97 13.31
N SER A 59 6.67 -10.49 12.26
CA SER A 59 7.57 -9.34 12.32
C SER A 59 6.77 -8.05 12.10
N TRP A 60 5.80 -7.78 12.96
CA TRP A 60 4.78 -6.73 12.74
C TRP A 60 5.37 -5.34 12.57
N ALA A 61 6.41 -4.98 13.34
CA ALA A 61 7.09 -3.70 13.20
C ALA A 61 7.65 -3.50 11.78
N LYS A 62 8.27 -4.53 11.21
CA LYS A 62 8.79 -4.49 9.83
C LYS A 62 7.66 -4.44 8.80
N ALA A 63 6.58 -5.18 9.04
CA ALA A 63 5.41 -5.11 8.16
C ALA A 63 4.83 -3.69 8.12
N ILE A 64 4.70 -3.03 9.28
CA ILE A 64 4.25 -1.63 9.40
C ILE A 64 5.14 -0.72 8.56
N GLU A 65 6.47 -0.80 8.74
CA GLU A 65 7.43 0.02 7.98
C GLU A 65 7.26 -0.14 6.47
N ILE A 66 7.11 -1.39 5.99
CA ILE A 66 6.94 -1.69 4.56
C ILE A 66 5.62 -1.10 4.02
N TYR A 67 4.52 -1.24 4.76
CA TYR A 67 3.24 -0.70 4.30
C TYR A 67 3.20 0.84 4.35
N GLU A 68 3.81 1.47 5.35
CA GLU A 68 3.93 2.94 5.41
C GLU A 68 4.74 3.47 4.22
N GLN A 69 5.90 2.87 3.93
CA GLN A 69 6.71 3.21 2.74
C GLN A 69 5.94 2.99 1.42
N GLY A 70 5.09 1.96 1.37
CA GLY A 70 4.19 1.75 0.24
C GLY A 70 3.16 2.88 0.10
N LEU A 71 2.49 3.24 1.19
CA LEU A 71 1.44 4.25 1.18
C LEU A 71 1.95 5.67 0.87
N GLU A 72 3.24 5.94 1.06
CA GLU A 72 3.87 7.18 0.60
C GLU A 72 3.83 7.33 -0.93
N LYS A 73 3.82 6.21 -1.66
CA LYS A 73 3.90 6.18 -3.13
C LYS A 73 2.60 5.76 -3.81
N TRP A 74 1.80 4.92 -3.15
CA TRP A 74 0.57 4.35 -3.72
C TRP A 74 -0.60 4.43 -2.75
N THR A 75 -1.73 4.98 -3.20
CA THR A 75 -3.01 4.76 -2.53
C THR A 75 -3.58 3.41 -2.96
N HIS A 76 -3.48 2.40 -2.10
CA HIS A 76 -3.93 1.04 -2.42
C HIS A 76 -4.52 0.35 -1.19
N THR A 77 -5.71 -0.25 -1.35
CA THR A 77 -6.49 -0.85 -0.25
C THR A 77 -5.74 -1.98 0.46
N ASP A 78 -4.97 -2.79 -0.26
CA ASP A 78 -4.20 -3.87 0.36
C ASP A 78 -3.09 -3.35 1.29
N LEU A 79 -2.50 -2.19 0.96
CA LEU A 79 -1.49 -1.56 1.81
C LEU A 79 -2.16 -0.95 3.05
N GLU A 80 -3.30 -0.29 2.90
CA GLU A 80 -4.07 0.26 4.02
C GLU A 80 -4.52 -0.84 4.99
N TYR A 81 -5.04 -1.94 4.43
CA TYR A 81 -5.50 -3.08 5.21
C TYR A 81 -4.33 -3.81 5.88
N GLY A 82 -3.23 -4.03 5.15
CA GLY A 82 -1.99 -4.60 5.70
C GLY A 82 -1.44 -3.77 6.86
N LEU A 83 -1.39 -2.44 6.70
CA LEU A 83 -0.95 -1.52 7.74
C LEU A 83 -1.85 -1.57 8.98
N ARG A 84 -3.18 -1.52 8.79
CA ARG A 84 -4.15 -1.60 9.88
C ARG A 84 -3.97 -2.89 10.67
N ARG A 85 -3.96 -4.05 10.00
CA ARG A 85 -3.76 -5.36 10.65
C ARG A 85 -2.44 -5.43 11.39
N SER A 86 -1.34 -5.01 10.76
CA SER A 86 -0.01 -5.08 11.37
C SER A 86 0.10 -4.19 12.62
N LYS A 87 -0.50 -2.98 12.60
CA LYS A 87 -0.57 -2.10 13.78
C LYS A 87 -1.37 -2.73 14.92
N ILE A 88 -2.48 -3.39 14.61
CA ILE A 88 -3.30 -4.10 15.60
C ILE A 88 -2.48 -5.22 16.24
N HIS A 89 -1.87 -6.12 15.46
CA HIS A 89 -1.07 -7.23 15.99
C HIS A 89 0.16 -6.77 16.78
N PHE A 90 0.86 -5.73 16.30
CA PHE A 90 1.98 -5.14 17.04
C PHE A 90 1.54 -4.60 18.42
N ALA A 91 0.40 -3.91 18.49
CA ALA A 91 -0.12 -3.38 19.74
C ALA A 91 -0.56 -4.48 20.71
N ILE A 92 -1.16 -5.56 20.19
CA ILE A 92 -1.57 -6.74 20.97
C ILE A 92 -0.34 -7.43 21.55
N GLU A 93 0.64 -7.79 20.73
CA GLU A 93 1.84 -8.51 21.18
C GLU A 93 2.55 -7.74 22.30
N ARG A 94 2.79 -6.43 22.10
CA ARG A 94 3.39 -5.57 23.13
C ARG A 94 2.56 -5.52 24.41
N ARG A 95 1.22 -5.56 24.30
CA ARG A 95 0.32 -5.51 25.45
C ARG A 95 0.33 -6.82 26.23
N TYR A 96 0.38 -7.97 25.55
CA TYR A 96 0.44 -9.28 26.20
C TYR A 96 1.85 -9.64 26.67
N ASP A 97 2.90 -9.00 26.15
CA ASP A 97 4.25 -9.09 26.69
C ASP A 97 4.41 -8.32 28.02
N ASP A 98 3.54 -7.34 28.29
CA ASP A 98 3.52 -6.60 29.55
C ASP A 98 2.98 -7.48 30.69
N SER A 99 3.86 -7.81 31.65
CA SER A 99 3.53 -8.64 32.80
C SER A 99 2.48 -8.03 33.71
N SER A 100 2.46 -6.69 33.84
CA SER A 100 1.48 -5.99 34.67
C SER A 100 0.08 -6.10 34.09
N PHE A 101 -0.01 -5.99 32.75
CA PHE A 101 -1.27 -6.20 32.05
C PHE A 101 -1.76 -7.64 32.19
N ARG A 102 -0.88 -8.62 31.98
CA ARG A 102 -1.23 -10.03 32.15
C ARG A 102 -1.70 -10.38 33.55
N GLN A 103 -1.04 -9.83 34.58
CA GLN A 103 -1.43 -10.04 35.97
C GLN A 103 -2.81 -9.42 36.23
N SER A 104 -2.99 -8.15 35.85
CA SER A 104 -4.27 -7.45 36.02
C SER A 104 -5.42 -8.18 35.33
N LEU A 105 -5.19 -8.71 34.12
CA LEU A 105 -6.21 -9.45 33.37
C LEU A 105 -6.51 -10.82 34.01
N GLY A 106 -5.49 -11.52 34.51
CA GLY A 106 -5.63 -12.84 35.13
C GLY A 106 -6.32 -12.83 36.49
N GLU A 107 -6.24 -11.71 37.22
CA GLU A 107 -6.89 -11.53 38.53
C GLU A 107 -8.30 -10.93 38.42
N MET A 108 -8.69 -10.45 37.24
CA MET A 108 -9.97 -9.76 37.03
C MET A 108 -11.14 -10.75 37.02
N SER A 109 -12.17 -10.48 37.83
CA SER A 109 -13.42 -11.23 37.73
C SER A 109 -14.18 -10.88 36.45
N ARG A 110 -15.09 -11.75 36.03
CA ARG A 110 -15.92 -11.51 34.85
C ARG A 110 -16.75 -10.24 34.98
N GLU A 111 -17.28 -9.97 36.18
CA GLU A 111 -18.09 -8.79 36.47
C GLU A 111 -17.26 -7.52 36.28
N ASN A 112 -16.07 -7.46 36.89
CA ASN A 112 -15.16 -6.31 36.74
C ASN A 112 -14.73 -6.10 35.28
N ALA A 113 -14.55 -7.17 34.50
CA ALA A 113 -14.20 -7.06 33.09
C ALA A 113 -15.34 -6.45 32.26
N ILE A 114 -16.60 -6.77 32.59
CA ILE A 114 -17.77 -6.17 31.95
C ILE A 114 -17.87 -4.69 32.34
N ASP A 115 -17.69 -4.35 33.61
CA ASP A 115 -17.73 -2.96 34.09
C ASP A 115 -16.69 -2.09 33.37
N VAL A 116 -15.46 -2.59 33.22
CA VAL A 116 -14.39 -1.89 32.48
C VAL A 116 -14.76 -1.73 31.00
N LEU A 117 -15.33 -2.76 30.38
CA LEU A 117 -15.78 -2.68 28.99
C LEU A 117 -16.86 -1.61 28.81
N GLU A 118 -17.87 -1.59 29.68
CA GLU A 118 -18.95 -0.61 29.66
C GLU A 118 -18.42 0.82 29.87
N GLU A 119 -17.49 1.01 30.81
CA GLU A 119 -16.85 2.29 31.07
C GLU A 119 -16.09 2.80 29.83
N VAL A 120 -15.27 1.93 29.21
CA VAL A 120 -14.49 2.29 28.02
C VAL A 120 -15.42 2.61 26.85
N MET A 121 -16.45 1.79 26.60
CA MET A 121 -17.43 2.07 25.53
C MET A 121 -18.19 3.38 25.80
N GLY A 122 -18.54 3.66 27.06
CA GLY A 122 -19.16 4.92 27.46
C GLY A 122 -18.28 6.12 27.14
N LYS A 123 -16.99 6.06 27.51
CA LYS A 123 -16.02 7.12 27.20
C LYS A 123 -15.83 7.31 25.71
N VAL A 124 -15.68 6.22 24.95
CA VAL A 124 -15.53 6.28 23.49
C VAL A 124 -16.75 6.95 22.87
N ARG A 125 -17.97 6.50 23.17
CA ARG A 125 -19.18 7.12 22.61
C ARG A 125 -19.37 8.57 23.04
N GLY A 126 -18.96 8.94 24.25
CA GLY A 126 -19.08 10.30 24.74
C GLY A 126 -18.11 11.31 24.12
N ASN A 127 -17.00 10.84 23.52
CA ASN A 127 -15.93 11.71 22.98
C ASN A 127 -15.85 11.71 21.44
N TYR A 128 -16.57 10.81 20.76
CA TYR A 128 -16.60 10.78 19.30
C TYR A 128 -17.82 11.52 18.76
N VAL A 129 -17.63 12.27 17.67
CA VAL A 129 -18.69 13.03 17.00
C VAL A 129 -19.70 12.09 16.34
N ASP A 130 -19.20 11.02 15.72
CA ASP A 130 -20.02 10.01 15.07
C ASP A 130 -20.45 8.91 16.04
N ASN A 131 -21.65 8.38 15.82
CA ASN A 131 -22.15 7.26 16.61
C ASN A 131 -21.37 5.98 16.26
N ILE A 132 -20.70 5.40 17.26
CA ILE A 132 -19.96 4.15 17.13
C ILE A 132 -20.88 2.98 17.46
N SER A 133 -21.07 2.08 16.51
CA SER A 133 -21.78 0.82 16.71
C SER A 133 -21.06 -0.06 17.75
N GLU A 134 -21.77 -0.45 18.81
CA GLU A 134 -21.27 -1.37 19.83
C GLU A 134 -20.82 -2.70 19.23
N THR A 135 -21.63 -3.25 18.32
CA THR A 135 -21.31 -4.50 17.63
C THR A 135 -20.03 -4.37 16.82
N SER A 136 -19.86 -3.26 16.10
CA SER A 136 -18.63 -3.00 15.35
C SER A 136 -17.43 -2.85 16.28
N PHE A 137 -17.59 -2.13 17.39
CA PHE A 137 -16.51 -1.92 18.37
C PHE A 137 -16.04 -3.24 18.99
N LEU A 138 -16.98 -4.08 19.41
CA LEU A 138 -16.68 -5.39 19.98
C LEU A 138 -16.07 -6.34 18.95
N ALA A 139 -16.63 -6.39 17.73
CA ALA A 139 -16.11 -7.24 16.66
C ALA A 139 -14.64 -6.90 16.38
N HIS A 140 -14.31 -5.63 16.14
CA HIS A 140 -12.94 -5.19 15.90
C HIS A 140 -12.03 -5.40 17.13
N GLY A 141 -12.56 -5.26 18.35
CA GLY A 141 -11.82 -5.57 19.57
C GLY A 141 -11.42 -7.05 19.64
N THR A 142 -12.33 -7.94 19.26
CA THR A 142 -12.11 -9.40 19.28
C THR A 142 -11.37 -9.95 18.05
N GLU A 143 -11.22 -9.17 16.98
CA GLU A 143 -10.33 -9.51 15.86
C GLU A 143 -8.88 -9.74 16.32
N SER A 144 -8.51 -9.19 17.47
CA SER A 144 -7.22 -9.44 18.12
C SER A 144 -6.99 -10.91 18.56
N LEU A 145 -8.05 -11.69 18.69
CA LEU A 145 -8.04 -13.04 19.27
C LEU A 145 -7.96 -14.18 18.24
N TYR A 146 -8.04 -13.85 16.94
CA TYR A 146 -8.02 -14.80 15.82
C TYR A 146 -6.85 -14.50 14.87
#